data_AF-A0AAD3RX34-F1
#
_entry.id   AF-A0AAD3RX34-F1
#
_cell.length_a   1.000
_cell.length_b   1.000
_cell.length_c   1.000
_cell.angle_alpha   90.00
_cell.angle_beta   90.00
_cell.angle_gamma   90.00
#
_symmetry.space_group_name_H-M   'P 1'
#
loop_
_entity.id
_entity.type
_entity.pdbx_description
1 polymer ?
#
loop_
_entity_poly.entity_id
_entity_poly.type
_entity_poly.pdbx_seq_one_letter_code
_entity_poly.pdbx_strand_id
1 'polypeptide(L)'
;MRMWDVITATAIIGRSVRCHRHQEAIYLFSKMLVSNIRPNEFTFGTLIPSSTALRDLDVGKQLHACAIKIGLQSNIFVGSALVDLYTKLSNIEVAELAFDDTHMPNVVSYTTMISGYLKNKRFDEALNLFQMMPEKNVVSWNAMISGLSQMGQNEEATNLFINMMREGSLPDHLTFPCAITAAANIASLGMGRGFHGCAVKVMDDLDVFVGNSLISFYARCGSIEDSVLVFKKLNERTVVSWNSLIYGYAKNGRAMEALELFKKMKMDGFHPNGVTILGLLMACNHAGLVEEGLSYFNMLKLEYPRILNPTHYSCMVDLLSRSGRLGEAERFLVDLPFRPGIGFWKALLGGCQIHSNKQLGEFAVQRILALDPADVSSYIMISNVHSVAGRWQCMSIIRREMWEKAMKRIPGCSWIEIRGKVHNFVTRDQNHCQKDEIYMVLKVFLGHINSDKQTDLFK
;
A
#
# COMPACT_ATOMS: atom_id res chain seq x y z
N MET A 1 50.77 0.67 21.99
CA MET A 1 49.29 0.85 22.05
C MET A 1 48.98 2.31 21.74
N ARG A 2 48.39 2.62 20.57
CA ARG A 2 47.92 3.99 20.31
C ARG A 2 46.75 4.25 21.26
N MET A 3 46.90 5.21 22.19
CA MET A 3 45.78 5.70 23.00
C MET A 3 44.73 6.24 22.03
N TRP A 4 43.53 5.63 22.05
CA TRP A 4 42.39 6.20 21.35
C TRP A 4 41.90 7.39 22.18
N ASP A 5 41.73 8.54 21.56
CA ASP A 5 40.87 9.58 22.10
C ASP A 5 39.41 9.36 21.65
N VAL A 6 38.47 10.13 22.21
CA VAL A 6 37.03 10.00 21.91
C VAL A 6 36.73 10.19 20.42
N ILE A 7 37.46 11.07 19.75
CA ILE A 7 37.28 11.39 18.33
C ILE A 7 37.72 10.20 17.47
N THR A 8 38.92 9.68 17.71
CA THR A 8 39.48 8.53 16.99
C THR A 8 38.63 7.28 17.22
N ALA A 9 38.20 7.02 18.46
CA ALA A 9 37.32 5.90 18.78
C ALA A 9 35.98 6.02 18.04
N THR A 10 35.35 7.20 18.08
CA THR A 10 34.08 7.46 17.38
C THR A 10 34.21 7.32 15.87
N ALA A 11 35.32 7.79 15.29
CA ALA A 11 35.58 7.65 13.86
C ALA A 11 35.77 6.19 13.42
N ILE A 12 36.46 5.38 14.24
CA ILE A 12 36.62 3.93 13.98
C ILE A 12 35.27 3.22 14.07
N ILE A 13 34.48 3.50 15.11
CA ILE A 13 33.12 2.97 15.25
C ILE A 13 32.28 3.35 14.02
N GLY A 14 32.28 4.63 13.65
CA GLY A 14 31.53 5.12 12.48
C GLY A 14 31.98 4.49 11.16
N ARG A 15 33.27 4.19 10.99
CA ARG A 15 33.76 3.44 9.82
C ARG A 15 33.17 2.03 9.79
N SER A 16 33.15 1.32 10.92
CA SER A 16 32.56 -0.02 10.99
C SER A 16 31.06 0.00 10.67
N VAL A 17 30.33 0.99 11.16
CA VAL A 17 28.89 1.19 10.85
C VAL A 17 28.70 1.42 9.35
N ARG A 18 29.50 2.30 8.71
CA ARG A 18 29.42 2.55 7.25
C ARG A 18 29.77 1.32 6.42
N CYS A 19 30.58 0.40 6.94
CA CYS A 19 30.87 -0.89 6.31
C CYS A 19 29.84 -1.98 6.65
N HIS A 20 28.68 -1.64 7.21
CA HIS A 20 27.62 -2.57 7.66
C HIS A 20 28.08 -3.62 8.69
N ARG A 21 29.17 -3.35 9.42
CA ARG A 21 29.71 -4.20 10.48
C ARG A 21 29.20 -3.74 11.85
N HIS A 22 27.90 -3.86 12.04
CA HIS A 22 27.18 -3.35 13.22
C HIS A 22 27.60 -4.04 14.53
N GLN A 23 27.81 -5.37 14.51
CA GLN A 23 28.27 -6.10 15.69
C GLN A 23 29.69 -5.68 16.11
N GLU A 24 30.57 -5.46 15.13
CA GLU A 24 31.93 -4.96 15.37
C GLU A 24 31.88 -3.55 15.96
N ALA A 25 30.99 -2.67 15.49
CA ALA A 25 30.81 -1.33 16.03
C ALA A 25 30.41 -1.35 17.52
N ILE A 26 29.49 -2.24 17.92
CA ILE A 26 29.07 -2.42 19.33
C ILE A 26 30.21 -2.97 20.18
N TYR A 27 30.99 -3.91 19.63
CA TYR A 27 32.19 -4.42 20.31
C TYR A 27 33.26 -3.32 20.51
N LEU A 28 33.51 -2.50 19.49
CA LEU A 28 34.45 -1.38 19.56
C LEU A 28 34.00 -0.33 20.59
N PHE A 29 32.70 -0.08 20.71
CA PHE A 29 32.14 0.76 21.76
C PHE A 29 32.36 0.16 23.15
N SER A 30 32.16 -1.14 23.32
CA SER A 30 32.44 -1.83 24.59
C SER A 30 33.92 -1.69 24.98
N LYS A 31 34.84 -1.81 24.00
CA LYS A 31 36.28 -1.59 24.20
C LYS A 31 36.61 -0.14 24.59
N MET A 32 35.91 0.83 24.01
CA MET A 32 36.04 2.25 24.35
C MET A 32 35.68 2.50 25.83
N LEU A 33 34.58 1.92 26.30
CA LEU A 33 34.17 1.99 27.71
C LEU A 33 35.19 1.34 28.65
N VAL A 34 35.67 0.13 28.33
CA VAL A 34 36.70 -0.58 29.13
C VAL A 34 38.02 0.19 29.18
N SER A 35 38.32 0.98 28.15
CA SER A 35 39.53 1.82 28.10
C SER A 35 39.34 3.17 28.81
N ASN A 36 38.24 3.36 29.57
CA ASN A 36 37.87 4.60 30.26
C ASN A 36 37.77 5.84 29.34
N ILE A 37 37.46 5.63 28.06
CA ILE A 37 37.23 6.73 27.12
C ILE A 37 35.75 7.08 27.18
N ARG A 38 35.42 8.27 27.67
CA ARG A 38 34.02 8.74 27.79
C ARG A 38 33.40 8.96 26.40
N PRO A 39 32.30 8.26 26.06
CA PRO A 39 31.54 8.54 24.84
C PRO A 39 30.87 9.91 24.87
N ASN A 40 30.65 10.48 23.68
CA ASN A 40 29.92 11.73 23.50
C ASN A 40 28.64 11.51 22.66
N GLU A 41 27.90 12.58 22.42
CA GLU A 41 26.66 12.59 21.65
C GLU A 41 26.84 12.05 20.22
N PHE A 42 28.00 12.28 19.60
CA PHE A 42 28.31 11.77 18.26
C PHE A 42 28.59 10.26 18.28
N THR A 43 29.20 9.75 19.35
CA THR A 43 29.38 8.29 19.53
C THR A 43 28.02 7.61 19.56
N PHE A 44 27.08 8.10 20.38
CA PHE A 44 25.74 7.53 20.50
C PHE A 44 24.91 7.71 19.22
N GLY A 45 24.89 8.90 18.63
CA GLY A 45 24.17 9.16 17.37
C GLY A 45 24.63 8.27 16.21
N THR A 46 25.91 7.87 16.20
CA THR A 46 26.45 6.93 15.22
C THR A 46 26.11 5.48 15.54
N LEU A 47 26.11 5.11 16.82
CA LEU A 47 26.02 3.72 17.25
C LEU A 47 24.58 3.21 17.40
N ILE A 48 23.65 4.04 17.91
CA ILE A 48 22.25 3.66 18.12
C ILE A 48 21.60 3.08 16.84
N PRO A 49 21.80 3.66 15.63
CA PRO A 49 21.29 3.07 14.39
C PRO A 49 21.75 1.63 14.11
N SER A 50 22.87 1.19 14.69
CA SER A 50 23.33 -0.21 14.56
C SER A 50 22.42 -1.20 15.27
N SER A 51 21.79 -0.81 16.38
CA SER A 51 20.77 -1.64 17.05
C SER A 51 19.54 -1.79 16.17
N THR A 52 19.09 -0.70 15.52
CA THR A 52 18.01 -0.73 14.53
C THR A 52 18.33 -1.66 13.36
N ALA A 53 19.55 -1.58 12.82
CA ALA A 53 20.00 -2.42 11.71
C ALA A 53 20.06 -3.92 12.07
N LEU A 54 20.46 -4.23 13.31
CA LEU A 54 20.49 -5.59 13.85
C LEU A 54 19.10 -6.09 14.31
N ARG A 55 18.11 -5.19 14.40
CA ARG A 55 16.79 -5.44 15.02
C ARG A 55 16.90 -5.96 16.46
N ASP A 56 17.92 -5.51 17.19
CA ASP A 56 18.21 -5.92 18.56
C ASP A 56 17.81 -4.81 19.54
N LEU A 57 16.63 -4.94 20.13
CA LEU A 57 16.08 -3.96 21.07
C LEU A 57 16.86 -3.92 22.39
N ASP A 58 17.50 -5.02 22.79
CA ASP A 58 18.20 -5.11 24.07
C ASP A 58 19.51 -4.32 24.02
N VAL A 59 20.25 -4.42 22.91
CA VAL A 59 21.39 -3.53 22.64
C VAL A 59 20.94 -2.07 22.66
N GLY A 60 19.81 -1.76 22.03
CA GLY A 60 19.25 -0.41 21.99
C GLY A 60 18.96 0.15 23.39
N LYS A 61 18.33 -0.65 24.25
CA LYS A 61 18.07 -0.30 25.66
C LYS A 61 19.35 -0.13 26.47
N GLN A 62 20.38 -0.95 26.25
CA GLN A 62 21.68 -0.80 26.91
C GLN A 62 22.36 0.51 26.52
N LEU A 63 22.34 0.86 25.23
CA LEU A 63 22.89 2.12 24.74
C LEU A 63 22.12 3.32 25.31
N HIS A 64 20.79 3.25 25.35
CA HIS A 64 19.96 4.28 25.96
C HIS A 64 20.29 4.46 27.45
N ALA A 65 20.32 3.37 28.23
CA ALA A 65 20.68 3.42 29.65
C ALA A 65 22.10 3.98 29.87
N CYS A 66 23.05 3.67 28.99
CA CYS A 66 24.39 4.22 29.03
C CYS A 66 24.41 5.74 28.77
N ALA A 67 23.64 6.21 27.77
CA ALA A 67 23.51 7.63 27.48
C ALA A 67 22.92 8.41 28.67
N ILE A 68 21.90 7.88 29.34
CA ILE A 68 21.33 8.45 30.57
C ILE A 68 22.41 8.55 31.66
N LYS A 69 23.15 7.46 31.92
CA LYS A 69 24.20 7.44 32.95
C LYS A 69 25.33 8.45 32.71
N ILE A 70 25.60 8.79 31.45
CA ILE A 70 26.66 9.75 31.06
C ILE A 70 26.13 11.19 31.03
N GLY A 71 24.82 11.40 31.20
CA GLY A 71 24.17 12.72 31.23
C GLY A 71 23.80 13.26 29.84
N LEU A 72 23.56 12.38 28.87
CA LEU A 72 23.24 12.74 27.48
C LEU A 72 21.76 12.51 27.11
N GLN A 73 20.88 12.26 28.08
CA GLN A 73 19.47 11.97 27.84
C GLN A 73 18.71 13.12 27.16
N SER A 74 19.06 14.37 27.47
CA SER A 74 18.41 15.54 26.88
C SER A 74 19.06 16.04 25.59
N ASN A 75 20.11 15.37 25.11
CA ASN A 75 20.85 15.78 23.93
C ASN A 75 20.07 15.46 22.65
N ILE A 76 19.92 16.45 21.77
CA ILE A 76 19.13 16.35 20.54
C ILE A 76 19.58 15.24 19.56
N PHE A 77 20.89 14.98 19.45
CA PHE A 77 21.41 13.95 18.55
C PHE A 77 21.14 12.54 19.10
N VAL A 78 21.28 12.39 20.42
CA VAL A 78 20.99 11.13 21.12
C VAL A 78 19.49 10.87 21.11
N GLY A 79 18.69 11.85 21.52
CA GLY A 79 17.23 11.79 21.52
C GLY A 79 16.64 11.44 20.15
N SER A 80 17.07 12.13 19.09
CA SER A 80 16.62 11.81 17.72
C SER A 80 16.94 10.38 17.30
N ALA A 81 18.14 9.89 17.64
CA ALA A 81 18.53 8.51 17.34
C ALA A 81 17.74 7.47 18.15
N LEU A 82 17.42 7.78 19.42
CA LEU A 82 16.61 6.93 20.29
C LEU A 82 15.16 6.86 19.81
N VAL A 83 14.57 8.00 19.42
CA VAL A 83 13.22 8.04 18.83
C VAL A 83 13.18 7.19 17.56
N ASP A 84 14.18 7.30 16.67
CA ASP A 84 14.26 6.47 15.46
C ASP A 84 14.37 4.96 15.79
N LEU A 85 15.21 4.61 16.75
CA LEU A 85 15.36 3.23 17.23
C LEU A 85 14.03 2.66 17.72
N TYR A 86 13.39 3.32 18.68
CA TYR A 86 12.20 2.80 19.33
C TYR A 86 10.98 2.79 18.41
N THR A 87 10.82 3.81 17.55
CA THR A 87 9.76 3.83 16.55
C THR A 87 9.91 2.69 15.52
N LYS A 88 11.13 2.39 15.06
CA LYS A 88 11.38 1.30 14.09
C LYS A 88 11.28 -0.09 14.69
N LEU A 89 11.54 -0.24 15.99
CA LEU A 89 11.37 -1.49 16.72
C LEU A 89 10.00 -1.62 17.40
N SER A 90 9.02 -0.81 16.97
CA SER A 90 7.61 -0.88 17.39
C SER A 90 7.38 -0.72 18.90
N ASN A 91 8.22 0.06 19.59
CA ASN A 91 8.01 0.43 20.98
C ASN A 91 7.77 1.95 21.04
N ILE A 92 6.52 2.35 20.77
CA ILE A 92 6.18 3.77 20.62
C ILE A 92 6.21 4.50 21.96
N GLU A 93 5.91 3.80 23.06
CA GLU A 93 5.83 4.36 24.41
C GLU A 93 7.22 4.83 24.88
N VAL A 94 8.27 4.04 24.63
CA VAL A 94 9.63 4.47 24.98
C VAL A 94 10.15 5.54 24.01
N ALA A 95 9.66 5.56 22.77
CA ALA A 95 9.96 6.65 21.84
C ALA A 95 9.37 7.98 22.31
N GLU A 96 8.14 8.00 22.85
CA GLU A 96 7.51 9.18 23.46
C GLU A 96 8.38 9.71 24.60
N LEU A 97 8.80 8.84 25.53
CA LEU A 97 9.66 9.24 26.64
C LEU A 97 10.99 9.83 26.16
N ALA A 98 11.65 9.20 25.19
CA ALA A 98 12.91 9.71 24.64
C ALA A 98 12.73 11.06 23.91
N PHE A 99 11.56 11.26 23.28
CA PHE A 99 11.22 12.53 22.64
C PHE A 99 10.98 13.64 23.68
N ASP A 100 10.21 13.34 24.73
CA ASP A 100 9.88 14.28 25.81
C ASP A 100 11.10 14.66 26.66
N ASP A 101 12.04 13.73 26.86
CA ASP A 101 13.31 13.97 27.55
C ASP A 101 14.26 14.88 26.75
N THR A 102 14.07 15.00 25.43
CA THR A 102 14.97 15.76 24.55
C THR A 102 14.75 17.27 24.69
N HIS A 103 15.81 18.03 24.98
CA HIS A 103 15.73 19.49 25.03
C HIS A 103 15.70 20.08 23.61
N MET A 104 14.64 20.85 23.30
CA MET A 104 14.39 21.46 21.99
C MET A 104 14.49 20.46 20.81
N PRO A 105 13.55 19.51 20.68
CA PRO A 105 13.55 18.57 19.56
C PRO A 105 13.53 19.31 18.22
N ASN A 106 14.31 18.83 17.25
CA ASN A 106 14.36 19.43 15.92
C ASN A 106 13.34 18.78 14.98
N VAL A 107 13.24 19.30 13.76
CA VAL A 107 12.36 18.75 12.72
C VAL A 107 12.59 17.25 12.50
N VAL A 108 13.81 16.74 12.61
CA VAL A 108 14.11 15.30 12.46
C VAL A 108 13.47 14.49 13.60
N SER A 109 13.59 14.94 14.85
CA SER A 109 12.95 14.30 16.00
C SER A 109 11.42 14.26 15.82
N TYR A 110 10.80 15.40 15.47
CA TYR A 110 9.35 15.50 15.26
C TYR A 110 8.86 14.60 14.12
N THR A 111 9.50 14.67 12.95
CA THR A 111 9.11 13.85 11.78
C THR A 111 9.26 12.35 12.02
N THR A 112 10.29 11.95 12.76
CA THR A 112 10.50 10.56 13.17
C THR A 112 9.39 10.09 14.10
N MET A 113 9.05 10.91 15.10
CA MET A 113 7.99 10.60 16.06
C MET A 113 6.61 10.52 15.40
N ILE A 114 6.29 11.49 14.52
CA ILE A 114 5.10 11.49 13.68
C ILE A 114 5.01 10.20 12.86
N SER A 115 6.09 9.81 12.20
CA SER A 115 6.13 8.56 11.42
C SER A 115 5.90 7.33 12.29
N GLY A 116 6.39 7.35 13.53
CA GLY A 116 6.11 6.33 14.54
C GLY A 116 4.63 6.22 14.89
N TYR A 117 3.97 7.36 15.16
CA TYR A 117 2.53 7.40 15.42
C TYR A 117 1.71 6.89 14.22
N LEU A 118 2.02 7.34 13.00
CA LEU A 118 1.30 6.91 11.79
C LEU A 118 1.41 5.40 11.56
N LYS A 119 2.61 4.81 11.75
CA LYS A 119 2.82 3.35 11.64
C LYS A 119 2.02 2.55 12.68
N ASN A 120 1.81 3.13 13.87
CA ASN A 120 0.99 2.53 14.94
C ASN A 120 -0.49 2.91 14.84
N LYS A 121 -0.93 3.55 13.74
CA LYS A 121 -2.32 4.00 13.51
C LYS A 121 -2.85 4.98 14.59
N ARG A 122 -1.94 5.70 15.25
CA ARG A 122 -2.20 6.76 16.24
C ARG A 122 -2.29 8.12 15.53
N PHE A 123 -3.33 8.28 14.71
CA PHE A 123 -3.44 9.41 13.77
C PHE A 123 -3.62 10.75 14.45
N ASP A 124 -4.41 10.79 15.53
CA ASP A 124 -4.70 12.01 16.28
C ASP A 124 -3.43 12.55 16.96
N GLU A 125 -2.62 11.67 17.55
CA GLU A 125 -1.34 12.05 18.15
C GLU A 125 -0.33 12.53 17.11
N ALA A 126 -0.29 11.91 15.92
CA ALA A 126 0.52 12.38 14.81
C ALA A 126 0.13 13.80 14.37
N LEU A 127 -1.18 14.05 14.22
CA LEU A 127 -1.69 15.35 13.79
C LEU A 127 -1.44 16.44 14.85
N ASN A 128 -1.71 16.12 16.12
CA ASN A 128 -1.46 17.04 17.24
C ASN A 128 0.03 17.40 17.33
N LEU A 129 0.91 16.39 17.26
CA LEU A 129 2.35 16.62 17.31
C LEU A 129 2.84 17.47 16.11
N PHE A 130 2.31 17.21 14.92
CA PHE A 130 2.60 18.02 13.73
C PHE A 130 2.16 19.47 13.90
N GLN A 131 0.94 19.71 14.42
CA GLN A 131 0.44 21.06 14.66
C GLN A 131 1.33 21.82 15.66
N MET A 132 1.79 21.14 16.72
CA MET A 132 2.67 21.70 17.75
C MET A 132 4.11 21.96 17.28
N MET A 133 4.52 21.49 16.09
CA MET A 133 5.87 21.74 15.56
C MET A 133 6.16 23.24 15.48
N PRO A 134 7.25 23.73 16.12
CA PRO A 134 7.63 25.15 16.08
C PRO A 134 7.93 25.63 14.65
N GLU A 135 8.61 24.79 13.88
CA GLU A 135 8.91 25.03 12.47
C GLU A 135 8.48 23.83 11.63
N LYS A 136 7.69 24.08 10.59
CA LYS A 136 7.30 23.08 9.60
C LYS A 136 8.05 23.37 8.31
N ASN A 137 8.73 22.36 7.79
CA ASN A 137 9.37 22.42 6.48
C ASN A 137 8.79 21.36 5.53
N VAL A 138 9.22 21.37 4.27
CA VAL A 138 8.76 20.43 3.23
C VAL A 138 8.90 18.96 3.68
N VAL A 139 9.96 18.61 4.41
CA VAL A 139 10.16 17.24 4.93
C VAL A 139 9.06 16.85 5.93
N SER A 140 8.70 17.74 6.85
CA SER A 140 7.62 17.48 7.82
C SER A 140 6.24 17.38 7.18
N TRP A 141 5.94 18.20 6.18
CA TRP A 141 4.72 18.08 5.39
C TRP A 141 4.68 16.76 4.62
N ASN A 142 5.78 16.40 3.95
CA ASN A 142 5.90 15.16 3.19
C ASN A 142 5.71 13.93 4.08
N ALA A 143 6.26 13.93 5.30
CA ALA A 143 6.08 12.85 6.26
C ALA A 143 4.61 12.63 6.62
N MET A 144 3.87 13.72 6.89
CA MET A 144 2.44 13.65 7.20
C MET A 144 1.60 13.21 5.99
N ILE A 145 1.76 13.87 4.85
CA ILE A 145 0.97 13.61 3.63
C ILE A 145 1.20 12.18 3.14
N SER A 146 2.46 11.74 3.07
CA SER A 146 2.82 10.38 2.65
C SER A 146 2.33 9.33 3.64
N GLY A 147 2.55 9.55 4.94
CA GLY A 147 2.14 8.59 5.96
C GLY A 147 0.63 8.42 6.05
N LEU A 148 -0.15 9.51 5.98
CA LEU A 148 -1.62 9.44 5.95
C LEU A 148 -2.15 8.76 4.69
N SER A 149 -1.60 9.11 3.51
CA SER A 149 -1.94 8.48 2.22
C SER A 149 -1.70 6.96 2.26
N GLN A 150 -0.55 6.52 2.78
CA GLN A 150 -0.20 5.09 2.92
C GLN A 150 -1.11 4.34 3.91
N MET A 151 -1.59 5.02 4.95
CA MET A 151 -2.50 4.42 5.95
C MET A 151 -3.98 4.50 5.54
N GLY A 152 -4.29 5.06 4.36
CA GLY A 152 -5.63 5.14 3.81
C GLY A 152 -6.43 6.38 4.24
N GLN A 153 -5.86 7.27 5.05
CA GLN A 153 -6.43 8.57 5.46
C GLN A 153 -6.22 9.60 4.36
N ASN A 154 -6.83 9.32 3.21
CA ASN A 154 -6.55 10.02 1.96
C ASN A 154 -7.18 11.42 1.91
N GLU A 155 -8.33 11.62 2.54
CA GLU A 155 -8.99 12.93 2.62
C GLU A 155 -8.13 13.90 3.44
N GLU A 156 -7.67 13.48 4.61
CA GLU A 156 -6.75 14.23 5.46
C GLU A 156 -5.42 14.53 4.74
N ALA A 157 -4.87 13.57 4.02
CA ALA A 157 -3.65 13.77 3.24
C ALA A 157 -3.84 14.86 2.15
N THR A 158 -4.97 14.86 1.44
CA THR A 158 -5.26 15.91 0.45
C THR A 158 -5.48 17.29 1.09
N ASN A 159 -6.14 17.34 2.25
CA ASN A 159 -6.35 18.58 3.00
C ASN A 159 -5.02 19.16 3.52
N LEU A 160 -4.10 18.32 3.99
CA LEU A 160 -2.77 18.76 4.43
C LEU A 160 -1.93 19.31 3.27
N PHE A 161 -2.03 18.73 2.07
CA PHE A 161 -1.39 19.33 0.89
C PHE A 161 -1.93 20.74 0.60
N ILE A 162 -3.24 20.93 0.71
CA ILE A 162 -3.86 22.25 0.53
C ILE A 162 -3.39 23.23 1.62
N ASN A 163 -3.27 22.78 2.88
CA ASN A 163 -2.78 23.60 3.98
C ASN A 163 -1.30 23.96 3.81
N MET A 164 -0.45 23.02 3.38
CA MET A 164 0.96 23.28 3.04
C MET A 164 1.09 24.46 2.06
N MET A 165 0.27 24.45 0.99
CA MET A 165 0.23 25.53 0.00
C MET A 165 -0.26 26.85 0.59
N ARG A 166 -1.30 26.82 1.45
CA ARG A 166 -1.86 28.01 2.10
C ARG A 166 -0.87 28.66 3.07
N GLU A 167 -0.05 27.86 3.73
CA GLU A 167 1.02 28.33 4.61
C GLU A 167 2.30 28.75 3.84
N GLY A 168 2.26 28.74 2.50
CA GLY A 168 3.36 29.21 1.66
C GLY A 168 4.53 28.24 1.51
N SER A 169 4.40 26.99 1.97
CA SER A 169 5.39 25.95 1.76
C SER A 169 5.24 25.36 0.36
N LEU A 170 6.28 25.49 -0.48
CA LEU A 170 6.26 24.96 -1.85
C LEU A 170 6.44 23.43 -1.86
N PRO A 171 5.54 22.68 -2.53
CA PRO A 171 5.68 21.25 -2.75
C PRO A 171 6.91 20.92 -3.59
N ASP A 172 7.50 19.77 -3.30
CA ASP A 172 8.59 19.20 -4.10
C ASP A 172 8.14 17.97 -4.90
N HIS A 173 9.08 17.38 -5.62
CA HIS A 173 8.91 16.16 -6.42
C HIS A 173 8.47 14.94 -5.57
N LEU A 174 8.66 14.95 -4.24
CA LEU A 174 8.20 13.90 -3.34
C LEU A 174 6.79 14.18 -2.79
N THR A 175 6.41 15.46 -2.68
CA THR A 175 5.07 15.87 -2.21
C THR A 175 3.98 15.48 -3.21
N PHE A 176 4.16 15.82 -4.50
CA PHE A 176 3.12 15.66 -5.52
C PHE A 176 2.62 14.21 -5.67
N PRO A 177 3.49 13.18 -5.81
CA PRO A 177 3.03 11.81 -5.96
C PRO A 177 2.18 11.33 -4.79
N CYS A 178 2.49 11.76 -3.56
CA CYS A 178 1.74 11.39 -2.36
C CYS A 178 0.34 12.02 -2.36
N ALA A 179 0.24 13.32 -2.67
CA ALA A 179 -1.02 14.05 -2.72
C ALA A 179 -1.91 13.61 -3.90
N ILE A 180 -1.31 13.38 -5.08
CA ILE A 180 -2.00 12.88 -6.27
C ILE A 180 -2.53 11.45 -6.03
N THR A 181 -1.72 10.59 -5.39
CA THR A 181 -2.16 9.24 -5.02
C THR A 181 -3.31 9.27 -4.01
N ALA A 182 -3.25 10.17 -3.03
CA ALA A 182 -4.34 10.37 -2.08
C ALA A 182 -5.63 10.82 -2.79
N ALA A 183 -5.54 11.81 -3.69
CA ALA A 183 -6.68 12.24 -4.51
C ALA A 183 -7.23 11.11 -5.40
N ALA A 184 -6.35 10.25 -5.95
CA ALA A 184 -6.74 9.07 -6.72
C ALA A 184 -7.46 8.02 -5.87
N ASN A 185 -7.09 7.89 -4.60
CA ASN A 185 -7.70 6.95 -3.66
C ASN A 185 -9.15 7.32 -3.30
N ILE A 186 -9.47 8.61 -3.25
CA ILE A 186 -10.83 9.12 -3.02
C ILE A 186 -11.57 9.47 -4.31
N ALA A 187 -11.00 9.14 -5.48
CA ALA A 187 -11.54 9.44 -6.80
C ALA A 187 -11.92 10.92 -7.00
N SER A 188 -11.17 11.85 -6.39
CA SER A 188 -11.44 13.29 -6.53
C SER A 188 -10.70 13.86 -7.74
N LEU A 189 -11.39 13.85 -8.88
CA LEU A 189 -10.87 14.41 -10.13
C LEU A 189 -10.60 15.91 -10.03
N GLY A 190 -11.45 16.67 -9.32
CA GLY A 190 -11.32 18.12 -9.15
C GLY A 190 -10.05 18.49 -8.38
N MET A 191 -9.83 17.87 -7.21
CA MET A 191 -8.63 18.14 -6.41
C MET A 191 -7.36 17.72 -7.14
N GLY A 192 -7.33 16.53 -7.73
CA GLY A 192 -6.11 16.08 -8.42
C GLY A 192 -5.81 16.86 -9.71
N ARG A 193 -6.82 17.41 -10.41
CA ARG A 193 -6.58 18.41 -11.49
C ARG A 193 -5.96 19.70 -10.94
N GLY A 194 -6.41 20.16 -9.77
CA GLY A 194 -5.78 21.26 -9.05
C GLY A 194 -4.32 20.98 -8.71
N PHE A 195 -4.02 19.78 -8.19
CA PHE A 195 -2.65 19.36 -7.86
C PHE A 195 -1.78 19.23 -9.12
N HIS A 196 -2.30 18.68 -10.22
CA HIS A 196 -1.61 18.63 -11.50
C HIS A 196 -1.30 20.04 -12.03
N GLY A 197 -2.28 20.96 -12.00
CA GLY A 197 -2.05 22.35 -12.40
C GLY A 197 -1.01 23.05 -11.52
N CYS A 198 -0.96 22.71 -10.23
CA CYS A 198 0.07 23.18 -9.32
C CYS A 198 1.45 22.61 -9.68
N ALA A 199 1.54 21.30 -9.97
CA ALA A 199 2.79 20.65 -10.38
C ALA A 199 3.38 21.30 -11.63
N VAL A 200 2.56 21.58 -12.64
CA VAL A 200 2.96 22.27 -13.87
C VAL A 200 3.44 23.70 -13.62
N LYS A 201 2.94 24.38 -12.59
CA LYS A 201 3.34 25.76 -12.25
C LYS A 201 4.60 25.84 -11.40
N VAL A 202 4.78 24.88 -10.49
CA VAL A 202 5.86 24.89 -9.49
C VAL A 202 7.11 24.18 -10.02
N MET A 203 6.96 23.20 -10.90
CA MET A 203 8.05 22.41 -11.43
C MET A 203 8.37 22.83 -12.87
N ASP A 204 9.65 22.94 -13.21
CA ASP A 204 10.11 23.28 -14.56
C ASP A 204 9.79 22.18 -15.60
N ASP A 205 9.80 20.91 -15.17
CA ASP A 205 9.37 19.76 -15.96
C ASP A 205 8.67 18.72 -15.07
N LEU A 206 7.70 18.00 -15.64
CA LEU A 206 7.06 16.88 -14.96
C LEU A 206 8.02 15.69 -15.00
N ASP A 207 8.70 15.45 -13.87
CA ASP A 207 9.53 14.25 -13.75
C ASP A 207 8.71 12.96 -13.96
N VAL A 208 9.40 11.87 -14.24
CA VAL A 208 8.75 10.57 -14.50
C VAL A 208 7.96 10.05 -13.30
N PHE A 209 8.31 10.44 -12.07
CA PHE A 209 7.63 9.98 -10.85
C PHE A 209 6.27 10.66 -10.68
N VAL A 210 6.22 11.98 -10.80
CA VAL A 210 4.98 12.77 -10.81
C VAL A 210 4.13 12.37 -12.01
N GLY A 211 4.74 12.23 -13.20
CA GLY A 211 4.07 11.72 -14.39
C GLY A 211 3.38 10.38 -14.20
N ASN A 212 4.07 9.40 -13.61
CA ASN A 212 3.51 8.09 -13.31
C ASN A 212 2.35 8.15 -12.29
N SER A 213 2.46 9.03 -11.28
CA SER A 213 1.38 9.25 -10.31
C SER A 213 0.13 9.87 -10.98
N LEU A 214 0.33 10.79 -11.93
CA LEU A 214 -0.75 11.42 -12.70
C LEU A 214 -1.45 10.43 -13.64
N ILE A 215 -0.70 9.57 -14.34
CA ILE A 215 -1.26 8.50 -15.17
C ILE A 215 -2.19 7.63 -14.30
N SER A 216 -1.69 7.17 -13.14
CA SER A 216 -2.48 6.35 -12.22
C SER A 216 -3.72 7.09 -11.69
N PHE A 217 -3.55 8.37 -11.31
CA PHE A 217 -4.64 9.21 -10.83
C PHE A 217 -5.77 9.34 -11.84
N TYR A 218 -5.46 9.78 -13.06
CA TYR A 218 -6.47 9.99 -14.08
C TYR A 218 -7.21 8.70 -14.44
N ALA A 219 -6.48 7.59 -14.56
CA ALA A 219 -7.09 6.29 -14.80
C ALA A 219 -8.02 5.84 -13.67
N ARG A 220 -7.66 6.08 -12.40
CA ARG A 220 -8.48 5.72 -11.24
C ARG A 220 -9.71 6.60 -11.06
N CYS A 221 -9.64 7.85 -11.51
CA CYS A 221 -10.78 8.76 -11.56
C CYS A 221 -11.67 8.53 -12.80
N GLY A 222 -11.42 7.48 -13.60
CA GLY A 222 -12.18 7.16 -14.81
C GLY A 222 -11.89 8.06 -16.01
N SER A 223 -10.96 9.01 -15.91
CA SER A 223 -10.56 9.91 -16.99
C SER A 223 -9.35 9.35 -17.73
N ILE A 224 -9.55 8.22 -18.39
CA ILE A 224 -8.48 7.45 -19.00
C ILE A 224 -7.87 8.17 -20.23
N GLU A 225 -8.60 9.06 -20.90
CA GLU A 225 -8.10 9.92 -21.97
C GLU A 225 -7.02 10.90 -21.44
N ASP A 226 -7.28 11.53 -20.29
CA ASP A 226 -6.30 12.40 -19.63
C ASP A 226 -5.07 11.59 -19.19
N SER A 227 -5.26 10.36 -18.72
CA SER A 227 -4.16 9.43 -18.39
C SER A 227 -3.28 9.13 -19.61
N VAL A 228 -3.86 8.88 -20.78
CA VAL A 228 -3.13 8.67 -22.03
C VAL A 228 -2.39 9.94 -22.46
N LEU A 229 -3.01 11.11 -22.28
CA LEU A 229 -2.40 12.39 -22.62
C LEU A 229 -1.15 12.66 -21.79
N VAL A 230 -1.20 12.41 -20.47
CA VAL A 230 -0.04 12.52 -19.59
C VAL A 230 1.07 11.56 -20.05
N PHE A 231 0.73 10.29 -20.31
CA PHE A 231 1.71 9.30 -20.79
C PHE A 231 2.39 9.72 -22.11
N LYS A 232 1.64 10.31 -23.04
CA LYS A 232 2.18 10.82 -24.30
C LYS A 232 3.12 12.00 -24.10
N LYS A 233 2.82 12.88 -23.14
CA LYS A 233 3.62 14.08 -22.83
C LYS A 233 4.89 13.82 -22.02
N LEU A 234 5.08 12.62 -21.45
CA LEU A 234 6.32 12.31 -20.75
C LEU A 234 7.51 12.27 -21.71
N ASN A 235 8.55 13.03 -21.34
CA ASN A 235 9.83 13.09 -22.06
C ASN A 235 10.54 11.73 -22.00
N GLU A 236 10.58 11.11 -20.83
CA GLU A 236 11.12 9.77 -20.61
C GLU A 236 10.04 8.85 -20.05
N ARG A 237 9.91 7.67 -20.66
CA ARG A 237 8.97 6.63 -20.23
C ARG A 237 9.76 5.48 -19.62
N THR A 238 9.28 5.01 -18.48
CA THR A 238 9.85 3.84 -17.79
C THR A 238 8.88 2.68 -17.85
N VAL A 239 9.33 1.48 -17.48
CA VAL A 239 8.44 0.32 -17.27
C VAL A 239 7.27 0.67 -16.33
N VAL A 240 7.50 1.54 -15.34
CA VAL A 240 6.44 2.02 -14.44
C VAL A 240 5.39 2.85 -15.19
N SER A 241 5.79 3.71 -16.13
CA SER A 241 4.86 4.50 -16.96
C SER A 241 3.93 3.61 -17.79
N TRP A 242 4.50 2.59 -18.44
CA TRP A 242 3.73 1.61 -19.21
C TRP A 242 2.79 0.81 -18.30
N ASN A 243 3.29 0.34 -17.17
CA ASN A 243 2.51 -0.44 -16.21
C ASN A 243 1.33 0.36 -15.64
N SER A 244 1.53 1.63 -15.30
CA SER A 244 0.47 2.52 -14.82
C SER A 244 -0.65 2.63 -15.84
N LEU A 245 -0.32 2.76 -17.13
CA LEU A 245 -1.32 2.90 -18.19
C LEU A 245 -1.99 1.56 -18.54
N ILE A 246 -1.24 0.44 -18.60
CA ILE A 246 -1.81 -0.92 -18.77
C ILE A 246 -2.80 -1.23 -17.66
N TYR A 247 -2.43 -0.97 -16.40
CA TYR A 247 -3.31 -1.14 -15.25
C TYR A 247 -4.53 -0.22 -15.33
N GLY A 248 -4.33 1.02 -15.79
CA GLY A 248 -5.40 1.98 -16.03
C GLY A 248 -6.43 1.46 -17.03
N TYR A 249 -5.99 0.97 -18.19
CA TYR A 249 -6.85 0.33 -19.19
C TYR A 249 -7.59 -0.88 -18.61
N ALA A 250 -6.88 -1.75 -17.91
CA ALA A 250 -7.45 -2.94 -17.26
C ALA A 250 -8.58 -2.60 -16.27
N LYS A 251 -8.38 -1.59 -15.41
CA LYS A 251 -9.38 -1.15 -14.43
C LYS A 251 -10.61 -0.47 -15.04
N ASN A 252 -10.45 0.13 -16.20
CA ASN A 252 -11.54 0.80 -16.91
C ASN A 252 -12.25 -0.13 -17.92
N GLY A 253 -12.04 -1.45 -17.84
CA GLY A 253 -12.70 -2.43 -18.71
C GLY A 253 -12.21 -2.42 -20.16
N ARG A 254 -11.11 -1.72 -20.45
CA ARG A 254 -10.55 -1.54 -21.80
C ARG A 254 -9.42 -2.54 -22.05
N ALA A 255 -9.78 -3.82 -22.01
CA ALA A 255 -8.78 -4.90 -21.99
C ALA A 255 -8.00 -5.00 -23.30
N MET A 256 -8.64 -4.80 -24.44
CA MET A 256 -7.98 -4.90 -25.75
C MET A 256 -6.86 -3.86 -25.88
N GLU A 257 -7.14 -2.62 -25.47
CA GLU A 257 -6.13 -1.55 -25.48
C GLU A 257 -4.99 -1.83 -24.48
N ALA A 258 -5.27 -2.49 -23.34
CA ALA A 258 -4.21 -2.94 -22.43
C ALA A 258 -3.29 -3.99 -23.11
N LEU A 259 -3.86 -4.94 -23.84
CA LEU A 259 -3.10 -5.96 -24.59
C LEU A 259 -2.28 -5.33 -25.73
N GLU A 260 -2.86 -4.38 -26.47
CA GLU A 260 -2.15 -3.63 -27.53
C GLU A 260 -1.01 -2.80 -26.96
N LEU A 261 -1.23 -2.13 -25.84
CA LEU A 261 -0.21 -1.33 -25.17
C LEU A 261 0.95 -2.19 -24.67
N PHE A 262 0.68 -3.41 -24.20
CA PHE A 262 1.72 -4.39 -23.84
C PHE A 262 2.57 -4.79 -25.06
N LYS A 263 1.95 -5.06 -26.21
CA LYS A 263 2.68 -5.35 -27.45
C LYS A 263 3.58 -4.17 -27.83
N LYS A 264 3.04 -2.95 -27.77
CA LYS A 264 3.80 -1.73 -28.04
C LYS A 264 4.98 -1.54 -27.07
N MET A 265 4.78 -1.80 -25.78
CA MET A 265 5.85 -1.76 -24.78
C MET A 265 7.03 -2.66 -25.16
N LYS A 266 6.76 -3.91 -25.61
CA LYS A 266 7.81 -4.82 -26.09
C LYS A 266 8.49 -4.31 -27.36
N MET A 267 7.72 -3.77 -28.32
CA MET A 267 8.25 -3.20 -29.56
C MET A 267 9.17 -2.00 -29.32
N ASP A 268 8.84 -1.17 -28.33
CA ASP A 268 9.65 -0.01 -27.91
C ASP A 268 10.88 -0.43 -27.06
N GLY A 269 11.16 -1.74 -26.93
CA GLY A 269 12.35 -2.27 -26.27
C GLY A 269 12.25 -2.43 -24.75
N PHE A 270 11.08 -2.20 -24.16
CA PHE A 270 10.88 -2.33 -22.71
C PHE A 270 10.59 -3.78 -22.32
N HIS A 271 11.27 -4.24 -21.27
CA HIS A 271 11.11 -5.59 -20.75
C HIS A 271 9.96 -5.62 -19.70
N PRO A 272 8.97 -6.50 -19.87
CA PRO A 272 7.91 -6.67 -18.89
C PRO A 272 8.45 -7.09 -17.52
N ASN A 273 7.80 -6.65 -16.44
CA ASN A 273 8.06 -7.13 -15.08
C ASN A 273 6.78 -7.73 -14.46
N GLY A 274 6.85 -8.19 -13.22
CA GLY A 274 5.70 -8.82 -12.56
C GLY A 274 4.47 -7.89 -12.51
N VAL A 275 4.66 -6.58 -12.35
CA VAL A 275 3.56 -5.62 -12.34
C VAL A 275 2.91 -5.51 -13.72
N THR A 276 3.69 -5.59 -14.80
CA THR A 276 3.18 -5.62 -16.18
C THR A 276 2.26 -6.83 -16.40
N ILE A 277 2.72 -8.01 -15.99
CA ILE A 277 1.98 -9.28 -16.14
C ILE A 277 0.69 -9.25 -15.34
N LEU A 278 0.75 -8.75 -14.10
CA LEU A 278 -0.43 -8.59 -13.27
C LEU A 278 -1.48 -7.69 -13.92
N GLY A 279 -1.08 -6.56 -14.48
CA GLY A 279 -1.99 -5.65 -15.21
C GLY A 279 -2.65 -6.33 -16.40
N LEU A 280 -1.89 -7.10 -17.17
CA LEU A 280 -2.38 -7.86 -18.33
C LEU A 280 -3.41 -8.92 -17.96
N LEU A 281 -3.09 -9.76 -16.97
CA LEU A 281 -3.99 -10.82 -16.50
C LEU A 281 -5.25 -10.25 -15.85
N MET A 282 -5.13 -9.11 -15.15
CA MET A 282 -6.28 -8.41 -14.61
C MET A 282 -7.19 -7.88 -15.72
N ALA A 283 -6.63 -7.36 -16.82
CA ALA A 283 -7.40 -6.93 -17.99
C ALA A 283 -8.20 -8.10 -18.58
N CYS A 284 -7.53 -9.24 -18.82
CA CYS A 284 -8.18 -10.46 -19.29
C CYS A 284 -9.29 -10.93 -18.34
N ASN A 285 -9.03 -10.90 -17.03
CA ASN A 285 -9.99 -11.29 -16.01
C ASN A 285 -11.22 -10.38 -15.96
N HIS A 286 -11.05 -9.06 -16.08
CA HIS A 286 -12.18 -8.12 -16.07
C HIS A 286 -13.01 -8.18 -17.35
N ALA A 287 -12.39 -8.49 -18.49
CA ALA A 287 -13.09 -8.64 -19.77
C ALA A 287 -13.54 -10.08 -20.10
N GLY A 288 -13.22 -11.06 -19.26
CA GLY A 288 -13.54 -12.47 -19.52
C GLY A 288 -12.76 -13.11 -20.68
N LEU A 289 -11.63 -12.53 -21.07
CA LEU A 289 -10.76 -12.99 -22.17
C LEU A 289 -9.89 -14.17 -21.71
N VAL A 290 -10.51 -15.35 -21.55
CA VAL A 290 -9.85 -16.53 -20.96
C VAL A 290 -8.74 -17.05 -21.85
N GLU A 291 -8.98 -17.17 -23.16
CA GLU A 291 -8.02 -17.74 -24.11
C GLU A 291 -6.79 -16.84 -24.27
N GLU A 292 -6.99 -15.52 -24.34
CA GLU A 292 -5.91 -14.55 -24.36
C GLU A 292 -5.12 -14.59 -23.05
N GLY A 293 -5.79 -14.64 -21.90
CA GLY A 293 -5.15 -14.76 -20.60
C GLY A 293 -4.26 -16.00 -20.49
N LEU A 294 -4.75 -17.16 -20.93
CA LEU A 294 -3.99 -18.41 -20.99
C LEU A 294 -2.81 -18.32 -21.97
N SER A 295 -3.04 -17.77 -23.15
CA SER A 295 -2.01 -17.59 -24.18
C SER A 295 -0.86 -16.72 -23.69
N TYR A 296 -1.15 -15.54 -23.14
CA TYR A 296 -0.13 -14.65 -22.58
C TYR A 296 0.56 -15.28 -21.37
N PHE A 297 -0.18 -15.93 -20.46
CA PHE A 297 0.42 -16.59 -19.31
C PHE A 297 1.42 -17.68 -19.72
N ASN A 298 1.05 -18.52 -20.68
CA ASN A 298 1.92 -19.58 -21.18
C ASN A 298 3.13 -19.04 -21.95
N MET A 299 2.95 -18.01 -22.78
CA MET A 299 4.07 -17.32 -23.44
C MET A 299 5.04 -16.73 -22.42
N LEU A 300 4.54 -16.04 -21.39
CA LEU A 300 5.37 -15.45 -20.32
C LEU A 300 6.05 -16.51 -19.45
N LYS A 301 5.41 -17.66 -19.24
CA LYS A 301 6.00 -18.81 -18.54
C LYS A 301 7.21 -19.37 -19.29
N LEU A 302 7.20 -19.34 -20.62
CA LEU A 302 8.30 -19.78 -21.47
C LEU A 302 9.40 -18.71 -21.60
N GLU A 303 9.04 -17.46 -21.89
CA GLU A 303 9.99 -16.38 -22.14
C GLU A 303 10.64 -15.84 -20.84
N TYR A 304 9.89 -15.75 -19.74
CA TYR A 304 10.31 -15.08 -18.51
C TYR A 304 9.91 -15.85 -17.23
N PRO A 305 10.33 -17.11 -17.05
CA PRO A 305 9.86 -17.97 -15.95
C PRO A 305 10.12 -17.37 -14.56
N ARG A 306 11.21 -16.61 -14.39
CA ARG A 306 11.59 -16.01 -13.10
C ARG A 306 10.72 -14.81 -12.70
N ILE A 307 9.97 -14.23 -13.63
CA ILE A 307 9.10 -13.08 -13.34
C ILE A 307 7.78 -13.55 -12.71
N LEU A 308 7.37 -14.80 -12.96
CA LEU A 308 6.12 -15.32 -12.44
C LEU A 308 6.20 -15.60 -10.93
N ASN A 309 5.38 -14.88 -10.15
CA ASN A 309 5.19 -15.09 -8.72
C ASN A 309 3.79 -15.67 -8.44
N PRO A 310 3.51 -16.13 -7.21
CA PRO A 310 2.21 -16.70 -6.84
C PRO A 310 1.00 -15.82 -7.17
N THR A 311 1.12 -14.50 -7.16
CA THR A 311 0.01 -13.59 -7.48
C THR A 311 -0.48 -13.79 -8.91
N HIS A 312 0.42 -14.00 -9.89
CA HIS A 312 0.01 -14.23 -11.29
C HIS A 312 -0.76 -15.54 -11.46
N TYR A 313 -0.32 -16.61 -10.78
CA TYR A 313 -1.05 -17.89 -10.80
C TYR A 313 -2.42 -17.75 -10.13
N SER A 314 -2.52 -16.97 -9.05
CA SER A 314 -3.82 -16.67 -8.41
C SER A 314 -4.75 -15.91 -9.35
N CYS A 315 -4.23 -15.01 -10.21
CA CYS A 315 -5.04 -14.35 -11.24
C CYS A 315 -5.56 -15.32 -12.29
N MET A 316 -4.80 -16.36 -12.66
CA MET A 316 -5.27 -17.40 -13.57
C MET A 316 -6.39 -18.23 -12.97
N VAL A 317 -6.30 -18.57 -11.68
CA VAL A 317 -7.38 -19.25 -10.96
C VAL A 317 -8.63 -18.36 -10.89
N ASP A 318 -8.47 -17.06 -10.62
CA ASP A 318 -9.59 -16.11 -10.64
C ASP A 318 -10.24 -16.03 -12.03
N LEU A 319 -9.44 -15.89 -13.10
CA LEU A 319 -9.92 -15.87 -14.49
C LEU A 319 -10.71 -17.13 -14.86
N LEU A 320 -10.14 -18.32 -14.62
CA LEU A 320 -10.80 -19.58 -14.93
C LEU A 320 -12.09 -19.77 -14.12
N SER A 321 -12.03 -19.45 -12.82
CA SER A 321 -13.16 -19.65 -11.91
C SER A 321 -14.31 -18.68 -12.18
N ARG A 322 -14.04 -17.40 -12.45
CA ARG A 322 -15.05 -16.39 -12.79
C ARG A 322 -15.72 -16.66 -14.14
N SER A 323 -15.00 -17.26 -15.08
CA SER A 323 -15.55 -17.66 -16.38
C SER A 323 -16.28 -19.01 -16.36
N GLY A 324 -16.44 -19.63 -15.19
CA GLY A 324 -17.21 -20.87 -15.02
C GLY A 324 -16.44 -22.14 -15.37
N ARG A 325 -15.17 -22.04 -15.77
CA ARG A 325 -14.29 -23.18 -16.09
C ARG A 325 -13.71 -23.80 -14.81
N LEU A 326 -14.57 -24.15 -13.86
CA LEU A 326 -14.19 -24.57 -12.51
C LEU A 326 -13.33 -25.85 -12.50
N GLY A 327 -13.61 -26.82 -13.38
CA GLY A 327 -12.79 -28.03 -13.50
C GLY A 327 -11.38 -27.78 -14.04
N GLU A 328 -11.17 -26.71 -14.82
CA GLU A 328 -9.83 -26.28 -15.22
C GLU A 328 -9.14 -25.50 -14.11
N ALA A 329 -9.88 -24.67 -13.36
CA ALA A 329 -9.34 -24.00 -12.18
C ALA A 329 -8.86 -25.00 -11.12
N GLU A 330 -9.60 -26.08 -10.88
CA GLU A 330 -9.20 -27.18 -9.99
C GLU A 330 -7.92 -27.87 -10.46
N ARG A 331 -7.85 -28.26 -11.75
CA ARG A 331 -6.65 -28.87 -12.32
C ARG A 331 -5.45 -27.94 -12.23
N PHE A 332 -5.64 -26.66 -12.56
CA PHE A 332 -4.59 -25.66 -12.46
C PHE A 332 -4.04 -25.50 -11.04
N LEU A 333 -4.90 -25.62 -10.01
CA LEU A 333 -4.48 -25.60 -8.60
C LEU A 333 -3.65 -26.83 -8.21
N VAL A 334 -3.97 -28.00 -8.77
CA VAL A 334 -3.21 -29.24 -8.57
C VAL A 334 -1.83 -29.14 -9.22
N ASP A 335 -1.75 -28.53 -10.40
CA ASP A 335 -0.51 -28.41 -11.20
C ASP A 335 0.41 -27.26 -10.75
N LEU A 336 0.12 -26.59 -9.63
CA LEU A 336 0.93 -25.48 -9.14
C LEU A 336 2.34 -25.95 -8.74
N PRO A 337 3.39 -25.17 -9.07
CA PRO A 337 4.76 -25.50 -8.67
C PRO A 337 5.06 -25.22 -7.19
N PHE A 338 4.07 -24.79 -6.41
CA PHE A 338 4.19 -24.46 -4.98
C PHE A 338 2.85 -24.65 -4.28
N ARG A 339 2.86 -24.64 -2.94
CA ARG A 339 1.63 -24.77 -2.15
C ARG A 339 0.77 -23.50 -2.28
N PRO A 340 -0.51 -23.60 -2.66
CA PRO A 340 -1.38 -22.44 -2.83
C PRO A 340 -1.65 -21.75 -1.49
N GLY A 341 -1.45 -20.43 -1.45
CA GLY A 341 -1.85 -19.59 -0.33
C GLY A 341 -3.35 -19.27 -0.31
N ILE A 342 -3.79 -18.52 0.70
CA ILE A 342 -5.20 -18.17 0.92
C ILE A 342 -5.85 -17.48 -0.30
N GLY A 343 -5.11 -16.62 -1.00
CA GLY A 343 -5.60 -15.86 -2.16
C GLY A 343 -6.15 -16.73 -3.29
N PHE A 344 -5.54 -17.90 -3.53
CA PHE A 344 -5.95 -18.84 -4.56
C PHE A 344 -7.33 -19.43 -4.27
N TRP A 345 -7.54 -19.86 -3.03
CA TRP A 345 -8.81 -20.42 -2.59
C TRP A 345 -9.89 -19.36 -2.51
N LYS A 346 -9.57 -18.11 -2.15
CA LYS A 346 -10.50 -16.98 -2.23
C LYS A 346 -10.94 -16.69 -3.67
N ALA A 347 -10.00 -16.70 -4.61
CA ALA A 347 -10.31 -16.56 -6.04
C ALA A 347 -11.28 -17.65 -6.51
N LEU A 348 -10.95 -18.92 -6.22
CA LEU A 348 -11.81 -20.06 -6.55
C LEU A 348 -13.20 -19.95 -5.91
N LEU A 349 -13.26 -19.58 -4.62
CA LEU A 349 -14.51 -19.39 -3.89
C LEU A 349 -15.37 -18.29 -4.51
N GLY A 350 -14.76 -17.20 -4.97
CA GLY A 350 -15.45 -16.13 -5.70
C GLY A 350 -16.13 -16.65 -6.98
N GLY A 351 -15.41 -17.42 -7.80
CA GLY A 351 -15.99 -18.07 -8.98
C GLY A 351 -17.10 -19.07 -8.62
N CYS A 352 -16.93 -19.87 -7.56
CA CYS A 352 -17.95 -20.81 -7.09
C CYS A 352 -19.24 -20.11 -6.63
N GLN A 353 -19.13 -18.92 -6.03
CA GLN A 353 -20.30 -18.10 -5.66
C GLN A 353 -21.07 -17.64 -6.90
N ILE A 354 -20.36 -17.19 -7.94
CA ILE A 354 -20.96 -16.72 -9.20
C ILE A 354 -21.70 -17.87 -9.90
N HIS A 355 -21.08 -19.04 -9.98
CA HIS A 355 -21.60 -20.20 -10.72
C HIS A 355 -22.36 -21.20 -9.85
N SER A 356 -22.65 -20.85 -8.60
CA SER A 356 -23.41 -21.69 -7.65
C SER A 356 -22.84 -23.11 -7.41
N ASN A 357 -21.54 -23.32 -7.59
CA ASN A 357 -20.90 -24.62 -7.29
C ASN A 357 -20.63 -24.75 -5.78
N LYS A 358 -21.60 -25.32 -5.07
CA LYS A 358 -21.61 -25.42 -3.60
C LYS A 358 -20.49 -26.32 -3.06
N GLN A 359 -20.26 -27.47 -3.70
CA GLN A 359 -19.30 -28.47 -3.23
C GLN A 359 -17.86 -27.94 -3.31
N LEU A 360 -17.49 -27.35 -4.44
CA LEU A 360 -16.17 -26.76 -4.61
C LEU A 360 -15.98 -25.52 -3.73
N GLY A 361 -17.03 -24.73 -3.54
CA GLY A 361 -17.04 -23.61 -2.60
C GLY A 361 -16.75 -24.05 -1.17
N GLU A 362 -17.40 -25.10 -0.68
CA GLU A 362 -17.15 -25.66 0.66
C GLU A 362 -15.72 -26.20 0.81
N PHE A 363 -15.19 -26.84 -0.22
CA PHE A 363 -13.80 -27.30 -0.23
C PHE A 363 -12.79 -26.13 -0.14
N ALA A 364 -12.99 -25.08 -0.94
CA ALA A 364 -12.14 -23.89 -0.90
C ALA A 364 -12.16 -23.24 0.49
N VAL A 365 -13.32 -23.19 1.13
CA VAL A 365 -13.51 -22.68 2.49
C VAL A 365 -12.70 -23.47 3.52
N GLN A 366 -12.77 -24.80 3.48
CA GLN A 366 -12.01 -25.66 4.39
C GLN A 366 -10.50 -25.41 4.25
N ARG A 367 -10.01 -25.25 3.00
CA ARG A 367 -8.59 -24.94 2.74
C ARG A 367 -8.17 -23.58 3.28
N ILE A 368 -9.04 -22.57 3.17
CA ILE A 368 -8.79 -21.24 3.70
C ILE A 368 -8.69 -21.27 5.24
N LEU A 369 -9.67 -21.87 5.91
CA LEU A 369 -9.70 -21.95 7.38
C LEU A 369 -8.52 -22.77 7.94
N ALA A 370 -8.04 -23.76 7.19
CA ALA A 370 -6.84 -24.51 7.54
C ALA A 370 -5.54 -23.68 7.44
N LEU A 371 -5.50 -22.68 6.56
CA LEU A 371 -4.34 -21.80 6.39
C LEU A 371 -4.35 -20.60 7.35
N ASP A 372 -5.52 -19.99 7.56
CA ASP A 372 -5.70 -18.90 8.51
C ASP A 372 -7.09 -18.99 9.17
N PRO A 373 -7.15 -19.53 10.41
CA PRO A 373 -8.40 -19.63 11.17
C PRO A 373 -9.01 -18.27 11.58
N ALA A 374 -8.28 -17.17 11.44
CA ALA A 374 -8.66 -15.82 11.86
C ALA A 374 -8.98 -14.87 10.68
N ASP A 375 -8.91 -15.34 9.43
CA ASP A 375 -9.15 -14.49 8.26
C ASP A 375 -10.61 -14.04 8.15
N VAL A 376 -10.89 -12.80 8.57
CA VAL A 376 -12.25 -12.21 8.61
C VAL A 376 -12.94 -12.22 7.24
N SER A 377 -12.20 -11.94 6.16
CA SER A 377 -12.79 -11.87 4.82
C SER A 377 -13.33 -13.23 4.35
N SER A 378 -12.72 -14.32 4.83
CA SER A 378 -13.11 -15.68 4.52
C SER A 378 -14.41 -16.04 5.21
N TYR A 379 -14.57 -15.72 6.50
CA TYR A 379 -15.86 -15.87 7.20
C TYR A 379 -16.98 -15.06 6.53
N ILE A 380 -16.68 -13.86 6.03
CA ILE A 380 -17.66 -13.07 5.26
C ILE A 380 -18.04 -13.77 3.95
N MET A 381 -17.06 -14.27 3.18
CA MET A 381 -17.33 -15.00 1.94
C MET A 381 -18.12 -16.28 2.20
N ILE A 382 -17.81 -17.02 3.27
CA ILE A 382 -18.55 -18.21 3.71
C ILE A 382 -20.00 -17.86 4.07
N SER A 383 -20.19 -16.81 4.88
CA SER A 383 -21.52 -16.34 5.26
C SER A 383 -22.36 -15.98 4.03
N ASN A 384 -21.75 -15.38 3.01
CA ASN A 384 -22.41 -15.06 1.75
C ASN A 384 -22.77 -16.33 0.95
N VAL A 385 -21.87 -17.33 0.87
CA VAL A 385 -22.15 -18.62 0.20
C VAL A 385 -23.35 -19.32 0.83
N HIS A 386 -23.41 -19.39 2.15
CA HIS A 386 -24.57 -20.00 2.83
C HIS A 386 -25.85 -19.19 2.64
N SER A 387 -25.76 -17.87 2.58
CA SER A 387 -26.90 -17.00 2.28
C SER A 387 -27.45 -17.26 0.88
N VAL A 388 -26.59 -17.32 -0.14
CA VAL A 388 -26.98 -17.62 -1.54
C VAL A 388 -27.54 -19.04 -1.65
N ALA A 389 -26.98 -19.98 -0.91
CA ALA A 389 -27.45 -21.37 -0.89
C ALA A 389 -28.73 -21.60 -0.06
N GLY A 390 -29.31 -20.57 0.57
CA GLY A 390 -30.50 -20.68 1.44
C GLY A 390 -30.26 -21.40 2.77
N ARG A 391 -29.00 -21.63 3.15
CA ARG A 391 -28.59 -22.39 4.34
C ARG A 391 -28.42 -21.47 5.54
N TRP A 392 -29.53 -20.91 6.01
CA TRP A 392 -29.56 -19.91 7.09
C TRP A 392 -28.94 -20.39 8.41
N GLN A 393 -29.04 -21.68 8.71
CA GLN A 393 -28.50 -22.26 9.95
C GLN A 393 -26.97 -22.38 9.94
N CYS A 394 -26.36 -22.73 8.81
CA CYS A 394 -24.90 -22.67 8.67
C CYS A 394 -24.42 -21.22 8.72
N MET A 395 -25.18 -20.29 8.12
CA MET A 395 -24.87 -18.86 8.13
C MET A 395 -24.87 -18.29 9.56
N SER A 396 -25.83 -18.66 10.40
CA SER A 396 -25.90 -18.18 11.79
C SER A 396 -24.74 -18.72 12.64
N ILE A 397 -24.31 -19.97 12.43
CA ILE A 397 -23.13 -20.55 13.08
C ILE A 397 -21.88 -19.72 12.76
N ILE A 398 -21.63 -19.46 11.47
CA ILE A 398 -20.48 -18.67 11.02
C ILE A 398 -20.50 -17.24 11.57
N ARG A 399 -21.67 -16.58 11.59
CA ARG A 399 -21.78 -15.23 12.16
C ARG A 399 -21.56 -15.21 13.68
N ARG A 400 -21.98 -16.25 14.39
CA ARG A 400 -21.71 -16.39 15.82
C ARG A 400 -20.22 -16.56 16.08
N GLU A 401 -19.53 -17.41 15.34
CA GLU A 401 -18.07 -17.58 15.47
C GLU A 401 -17.31 -16.28 15.20
N MET A 402 -17.74 -15.50 14.21
CA MET A 402 -17.15 -14.17 13.96
C MET A 402 -17.30 -13.23 15.16
N TRP A 403 -18.45 -13.27 15.84
CA TRP A 403 -18.72 -12.44 17.01
C TRP A 403 -17.92 -12.90 18.23
N GLU A 404 -17.87 -14.21 18.49
CA GLU A 404 -17.09 -14.81 19.57
C GLU A 404 -15.59 -14.52 19.43
N LYS A 405 -15.07 -14.47 18.20
CA LYS A 405 -13.68 -14.11 17.90
C LYS A 405 -13.43 -12.59 17.84
N ALA A 406 -14.41 -11.76 18.20
CA ALA A 406 -14.34 -10.30 18.16
C ALA A 406 -13.84 -9.74 16.81
N MET A 407 -14.21 -10.39 15.70
CA MET A 407 -13.73 -10.02 14.37
C MET A 407 -14.34 -8.68 13.93
N LYS A 408 -13.49 -7.70 13.60
CA LYS A 408 -13.92 -6.41 13.04
C LYS A 408 -14.13 -6.53 11.53
N ARG A 409 -15.37 -6.35 11.09
CA ARG A 409 -15.70 -6.22 9.67
C ARG A 409 -15.42 -4.80 9.20
N ILE A 410 -14.57 -4.67 8.19
CA ILE A 410 -14.40 -3.41 7.46
C ILE A 410 -15.51 -3.36 6.39
N PRO A 411 -16.42 -2.37 6.42
CA PRO A 411 -17.41 -2.23 5.35
C PRO A 411 -16.71 -1.84 4.03
N GLY A 412 -17.23 -2.33 2.91
CA GLY A 412 -16.78 -1.85 1.61
C GLY A 412 -17.29 -0.43 1.38
N CYS A 413 -16.43 0.45 0.90
CA CYS A 413 -16.74 1.84 0.59
C CYS A 413 -16.36 2.14 -0.86
N SER A 414 -17.07 3.06 -1.50
CA SER A 414 -16.75 3.56 -2.84
C SER A 414 -16.99 5.06 -2.89
N TRP A 415 -16.06 5.79 -3.50
CA TRP A 415 -16.13 7.23 -3.64
C TRP A 415 -16.33 7.61 -5.10
N ILE A 416 -17.11 8.64 -5.35
CA ILE A 416 -17.28 9.24 -6.67
C ILE A 416 -17.43 10.75 -6.53
N GLU A 417 -16.75 11.51 -7.38
CA GLU A 417 -16.95 12.95 -7.48
C GLU A 417 -17.97 13.28 -8.57
N ILE A 418 -19.05 13.97 -8.20
CA ILE A 418 -20.07 14.45 -9.13
C ILE A 418 -20.16 15.98 -8.97
N ARG A 419 -19.85 16.71 -10.05
CA ARG A 419 -19.91 18.19 -10.09
C ARG A 419 -19.15 18.87 -8.94
N GLY A 420 -17.95 18.37 -8.61
CA GLY A 420 -17.11 18.96 -7.55
C GLY A 420 -17.47 18.54 -6.12
N LYS A 421 -18.48 17.68 -5.94
CA LYS A 421 -18.83 17.11 -4.63
C LYS A 421 -18.45 15.63 -4.59
N VAL A 422 -17.71 15.22 -3.56
CA VAL A 422 -17.39 13.81 -3.32
C VAL A 422 -18.56 13.15 -2.60
N HIS A 423 -19.04 12.03 -3.15
CA HIS A 423 -20.09 11.18 -2.59
C HIS A 423 -19.47 9.85 -2.16
N ASN A 424 -19.76 9.41 -0.94
CA ASN A 424 -19.31 8.14 -0.38
C ASN A 424 -20.48 7.16 -0.29
N PHE A 425 -20.28 5.94 -0.78
CA PHE A 425 -21.23 4.84 -0.74
C PHE A 425 -20.66 3.71 0.11
N VAL A 426 -21.25 3.50 1.28
CA VAL A 426 -20.84 2.44 2.21
C VAL A 426 -21.77 1.24 2.07
N THR A 427 -21.23 0.02 2.16
CA THR A 427 -22.01 -1.21 1.99
C THR A 427 -23.17 -1.26 3.00
N ARG A 428 -24.42 -1.41 2.51
CA ARG A 428 -25.69 -1.38 3.27
C ARG A 428 -26.15 0.00 3.74
N ASP A 429 -25.42 1.06 3.43
CA ASP A 429 -25.92 2.41 3.64
C ASP A 429 -26.99 2.75 2.60
N GLN A 430 -28.05 3.41 3.05
CA GLN A 430 -29.13 3.95 2.20
C GLN A 430 -29.28 5.47 2.38
N ASN A 431 -28.36 6.09 3.13
CA ASN A 431 -28.37 7.50 3.44
C ASN A 431 -27.67 8.31 2.34
N HIS A 432 -28.28 8.35 1.16
CA HIS A 432 -27.87 9.27 0.10
C HIS A 432 -28.99 10.27 -0.19
N CYS A 433 -28.66 11.55 -0.35
CA CYS A 433 -29.65 12.60 -0.61
C CYS A 433 -30.47 12.36 -1.89
N GLN A 434 -29.88 11.68 -2.87
CA GLN A 434 -30.52 11.29 -4.14
C GLN A 434 -30.82 9.79 -4.23
N LYS A 435 -31.02 9.10 -3.10
CA LYS A 435 -31.20 7.63 -3.09
C LYS A 435 -32.31 7.17 -4.04
N ASP A 436 -33.43 7.89 -4.09
CA ASP A 436 -34.62 7.44 -4.84
C ASP A 436 -34.37 7.49 -6.35
N GLU A 437 -33.72 8.55 -6.84
CA GLU A 437 -33.28 8.69 -8.24
C GLU A 437 -32.27 7.60 -8.61
N ILE A 438 -31.25 7.38 -7.76
CA ILE A 438 -30.21 6.36 -7.99
C ILE A 438 -30.84 4.97 -8.11
N TYR A 439 -31.71 4.60 -7.17
CA TYR A 439 -32.36 3.29 -7.18
C TYR A 439 -33.36 3.14 -8.32
N MET A 440 -34.00 4.23 -8.77
CA MET A 440 -34.86 4.21 -9.95
C MET A 440 -34.05 3.89 -11.21
N VAL A 441 -32.96 4.61 -11.45
CA VAL A 441 -32.08 4.38 -12.61
C VAL A 441 -31.44 3.00 -12.54
N LEU A 442 -31.00 2.56 -11.36
CA LEU A 442 -30.43 1.22 -11.18
C LEU A 442 -31.44 0.12 -11.54
N LYS A 443 -32.72 0.27 -11.19
CA LYS A 443 -33.77 -0.67 -11.59
C LYS A 443 -33.94 -0.72 -13.10
N VAL A 444 -33.86 0.42 -13.79
CA VAL A 444 -33.92 0.48 -15.27
C VAL A 444 -32.76 -0.32 -15.89
N PHE A 445 -31.53 -0.09 -15.42
CA PHE A 445 -30.36 -0.84 -15.91
C PHE A 445 -30.45 -2.34 -15.61
N LEU A 446 -30.86 -2.72 -14.40
CA LEU A 446 -31.05 -4.13 -14.06
C LEU A 446 -32.15 -4.78 -14.90
N GLY A 447 -33.20 -4.03 -15.24
CA GLY A 447 -34.23 -4.47 -16.18
C GLY A 447 -33.65 -4.81 -17.55
N HIS A 448 -32.85 -3.91 -18.12
CA HIS A 448 -32.20 -4.13 -19.42
C HIS A 448 -31.19 -5.29 -19.41
N ILE A 449 -30.37 -5.42 -18.38
CA ILE A 449 -29.41 -6.52 -18.26
C ILE A 449 -30.12 -7.88 -18.18
N ASN A 450 -31.27 -7.94 -17.51
CA ASN A 450 -32.04 -9.17 -17.41
C ASN A 450 -32.80 -9.50 -18.69
N SER A 451 -33.22 -8.51 -19.48
CA SER A 451 -33.81 -8.76 -20.80
C SER A 451 -32.77 -9.28 -21.80
N ASP A 452 -31.54 -8.75 -21.80
CA ASP A 452 -30.50 -9.21 -22.71
C ASP A 452 -30.11 -10.68 -22.47
N LYS A 453 -30.09 -11.12 -21.19
CA LYS A 453 -29.87 -12.53 -20.82
C LYS A 453 -30.97 -13.49 -21.30
N GLN A 454 -32.19 -13.03 -21.52
CA GLN A 454 -33.25 -13.87 -22.10
C GLN A 454 -33.10 -14.04 -23.61
N THR A 455 -32.50 -13.08 -24.32
CA THR A 455 -32.25 -13.16 -25.76
C THR A 455 -31.13 -14.14 -26.14
N ASP A 456 -30.16 -14.35 -25.25
CA ASP A 456 -29.06 -15.34 -25.45
C ASP A 456 -29.45 -16.78 -25.08
N LEU A 457 -30.64 -17.01 -24.52
CA LEU A 457 -31.19 -18.37 -24.30
C LEU A 457 -31.97 -18.92 -25.51
N PHE A 458 -32.12 -18.11 -26.58
CA PHE A 458 -32.84 -18.48 -27.82
C PHE A 458 -31.96 -18.41 -29.09
N LYS A 459 -30.64 -18.42 -28.94
CA LYS A 459 -29.67 -18.69 -30.02
C LYS A 459 -28.80 -19.87 -29.61
#